data_AF-A0A3B1BHI5-F1
#
_entry.id   AF-A0A3B1BHI5-F1
#
_cell.length_a   1.000
_cell.length_b   1.000
_cell.length_c   1.000
_cell.angle_alpha   90.00
_cell.angle_beta   90.00
_cell.angle_gamma   90.00
#
_symmetry.space_group_name_H-M   'P 1'
#
loop_
_entity.id
_entity.type
_entity.pdbx_description
1 polymer ?
#
loop_
_entity_poly.entity_id
_entity_poly.type
_entity_poly.pdbx_seq_one_letter_code
_entity_poly.pdbx_strand_id
1 'polypeptide(L)' 'TLAVEKGLTAEDIAYTCHAHPTETEAVREAAMATDGRAIHM' A
#
# COMPACT_ATOMS: atom_id res chain seq x y z
N THR A 1 -10.32 3.64 5.08
CA THR A 1 -10.54 3.17 6.46
C THR A 1 -10.62 1.66 6.56
N LEU A 2 -11.10 0.95 5.53
CA LEU A 2 -11.24 -0.51 5.51
C LEU A 2 -10.05 -1.28 6.12
N ALA A 3 -8.81 -0.99 5.72
CA ALA A 3 -7.63 -1.67 6.26
C ALA A 3 -7.50 -1.51 7.78
N VAL A 4 -7.76 -0.31 8.30
CA VAL A 4 -7.72 -0.01 9.74
C VAL A 4 -8.85 -0.73 10.48
N GLU A 5 -10.08 -0.68 9.95
CA GLU A 5 -11.24 -1.35 10.54
C GLU A 5 -11.09 -2.88 10.59
N LYS A 6 -10.32 -3.44 9.66
CA LYS A 6 -10.02 -4.87 9.57
C LYS A 6 -8.71 -5.27 10.26
N GLY A 7 -7.98 -4.31 10.84
CA GLY A 7 -6.69 -4.56 11.49
C GLY A 7 -5.64 -5.14 10.53
N LEU A 8 -5.71 -4.80 9.24
CA LEU A 8 -4.73 -5.23 8.25
C LEU A 8 -3.39 -4.53 8.47
N THR A 9 -2.33 -5.23 8.13
CA THR A 9 -0.96 -4.74 8.21
C THR A 9 -0.60 -3.88 6.99
N ALA A 10 0.52 -3.13 7.08
CA ALA A 10 1.06 -2.43 5.92
C ALA A 10 1.43 -3.40 4.78
N GLU A 11 1.89 -4.60 5.14
CA GLU A 11 2.21 -5.67 4.18
C GLU A 11 0.97 -6.10 3.37
N ASP A 12 -0.19 -6.26 4.02
CA ASP A 12 -1.44 -6.60 3.35
C ASP A 12 -1.86 -5.52 2.33
N ILE A 13 -1.65 -4.24 2.66
CA ILE A 13 -1.95 -3.10 1.77
C ILE A 13 -0.96 -3.09 0.57
N ALA A 14 0.32 -3.35 0.83
CA ALA A 14 1.39 -3.35 -0.15
C ALA A 14 1.22 -4.46 -1.20
N TYR A 15 0.76 -5.66 -0.79
CA TYR A 15 0.56 -6.81 -1.67
C TYR A 15 -0.85 -6.93 -2.27
N THR A 16 -1.76 -6.01 -1.93
CA THR A 16 -3.03 -5.88 -2.66
C THR A 16 -2.75 -5.29 -4.05
N CYS A 17 -3.43 -5.78 -5.09
CA CYS A 17 -3.32 -5.18 -6.43
C CYS A 17 -4.00 -3.82 -6.47
N HIS A 18 -3.27 -2.79 -6.89
CA HIS A 18 -3.81 -1.46 -7.17
C HIS A 18 -3.86 -1.26 -8.68
N ALA A 19 -4.93 -0.65 -9.18
CA ALA A 19 -5.07 -0.38 -10.60
C ALA A 19 -4.02 0.65 -11.04
N HIS A 20 -3.46 0.45 -12.24
CA HIS A 20 -2.51 1.38 -12.84
C HIS A 20 -3.08 1.97 -14.14
N PRO A 21 -3.00 3.29 -14.38
CA PRO A 21 -2.45 4.35 -13.51
C PRO A 21 -3.54 4.95 -12.59
N THR A 22 -3.34 4.95 -11.27
CA THR A 22 -4.27 5.59 -10.33
C THR A 22 -3.59 6.15 -9.07
N GLU A 23 -4.26 7.11 -8.41
CA GLU A 23 -3.80 7.70 -7.15
C GLU A 23 -3.68 6.69 -5.99
N THR A 24 -4.38 5.55 -6.06
CA THR A 24 -4.30 4.54 -5.00
C THR A 24 -2.92 3.87 -4.95
N GLU A 25 -2.15 3.93 -6.03
CA GLU A 25 -0.76 3.47 -6.07
C GLU A 25 0.11 4.20 -5.04
N ALA A 26 -0.16 5.47 -4.74
CA ALA A 26 0.58 6.20 -3.69
C ALA A 26 0.41 5.56 -2.31
N VAL A 27 -0.76 5.00 -2.01
CA VAL A 27 -1.02 4.29 -0.75
C VAL A 27 -0.25 2.96 -0.71
N ARG A 28 -0.19 2.25 -1.84
CA ARG A 28 0.63 1.04 -1.99
C ARG A 28 2.12 1.32 -1.77
N GLU A 29 2.65 2.36 -2.40
CA GLU A 29 4.05 2.77 -2.28
C GLU A 29 4.37 3.22 -0.84
N ALA A 30 3.49 4.01 -0.21
CA ALA A 30 3.64 4.39 1.20
C ALA A 30 3.64 3.17 2.14
N ALA A 31 2.83 2.15 1.85
CA ALA A 31 2.84 0.90 2.61
C ALA A 31 4.15 0.12 2.41
N MET A 32 4.65 0.00 1.17
CA MET A 32 5.95 -0.63 0.88
C MET A 32 7.14 0.15 1.48
N ALA A 33 7.02 1.47 1.62
CA ALA A 33 8.04 2.31 2.23
C ALA A 33 8.22 2.04 3.74
N THR A 34 7.22 1.46 4.42
CA THR A 34 7.35 1.08 5.84
C THR A 34 8.45 0.06 6.10
N ASP A 35 8.77 -0.76 5.10
CA ASP A 35 9.86 -1.75 5.10
C ASP A 35 11.01 -1.34 4.15
N GLY A 36 11.02 -0.09 3.65
CA GLY A 36 12.05 0.41 2.74
C GLY A 36 12.05 -0.22 1.34
N ARG A 37 10.92 -0.78 0.90
CA ARG A 37 10.77 -1.54 -0.36
C ARG A 37 9.94 -0.85 -1.43
N ALA A 38 9.62 0.42 -1.24
CA ALA A 38 8.92 1.19 -2.25
C ALA A 38 9.77 1.31 -3.54
N ILE A 39 9.08 1.28 -4.69
CA ILE A 39 9.71 1.23 -6.01
C ILE A 39 9.77 2.63 -6.62
N HIS A 40 8.81 3.51 -6.28
CA HIS A 40 8.65 4.82 -6.90
C HIS A 40 8.85 5.98 -5.90
N MET A 41 9.83 5.86 -4.99
CA MET A 41 10.22 6.90 -4.02
C MET A 41 11.23 7.90 -4.58
#